data_AF-A0A419GHB8-F1
#
_entry.id   AF-A0A419GHB8-F1
#
_cell.length_a   1.000
_cell.length_b   1.000
_cell.length_c   1.000
_cell.angle_alpha   90.00
_cell.angle_beta   90.00
_cell.angle_gamma   90.00
#
_symmetry.space_group_name_H-M   'P 1'
#
loop_
_entity.id
_entity.type
_entity.pdbx_description
1 polymer ?
#
loop_
_entity_poly.entity_id
_entity_poly.type
_entity_poly.pdbx_seq_one_letter_code
_entity_poly.pdbx_strand_id
1 'polypeptide(L)'
;ENLKKNIKALESGLKEISGIGVREQKITLAQKRTEDYQNMTWATRKRPFIDRMASAWLIKKFIDKNSVFRFIDEKDIGSLGKGVIAFDVRDGEFTHKGDMCTFEVLVKSFNLKDKALRKIAEIVHELDIKDGKYSNDEAKGIEGLLSGIRKTAKTDAGALEKGMEVFEMLYASKI
;
A
#
# COMPACT_ATOMS: atom_id res chain seq x y z
N GLU A 1 38.79 -10.29 32.37
CA GLU A 1 37.90 -11.48 32.24
C GLU A 1 36.41 -11.14 32.14
N ASN A 2 35.87 -10.26 32.98
CA ASN A 2 34.41 -10.05 33.09
C ASN A 2 33.75 -9.47 31.82
N LEU A 3 34.42 -8.57 31.09
CA LEU A 3 33.88 -7.98 29.86
C LEU A 3 33.67 -9.00 28.73
N LYS A 4 34.62 -9.93 28.53
CA LYS A 4 34.49 -10.98 27.50
C LYS A 4 33.34 -11.94 27.80
N LYS A 5 33.10 -12.21 29.08
CA LYS A 5 31.97 -13.04 29.54
C LYS A 5 30.62 -12.36 29.29
N ASN A 6 30.54 -11.05 29.51
CA ASN A 6 29.32 -10.26 29.26
C ASN A 6 28.99 -10.13 27.78
N ILE A 7 30.00 -9.92 26.92
CA ILE A 7 29.80 -9.88 25.46
C ILE A 7 29.28 -11.22 24.94
N LYS A 8 29.87 -12.33 25.40
CA LYS A 8 29.42 -13.67 25.00
C LYS A 8 27.98 -13.99 25.45
N ALA A 9 27.59 -13.49 26.62
CA ALA A 9 26.21 -13.61 27.11
C ALA A 9 25.23 -12.77 26.27
N LEU A 10 25.62 -11.56 25.87
CA LEU A 10 24.83 -10.70 24.98
C LEU A 10 24.69 -11.31 23.57
N GLU A 11 25.76 -11.85 23.00
CA GLU A 11 25.73 -12.54 21.70
C GLU A 11 24.84 -13.79 21.72
N SER A 12 24.84 -14.51 22.85
CA SER A 12 23.98 -15.69 23.05
C SER A 12 22.51 -15.27 23.19
N GLY A 13 22.22 -14.19 23.93
CA GLY A 13 20.89 -13.61 24.02
C GLY A 13 20.38 -13.06 22.68
N LEU A 14 21.25 -12.46 21.87
CA LEU A 14 20.94 -12.02 20.50
C LEU A 14 20.65 -13.21 19.58
N LYS A 15 21.40 -14.31 19.72
CA LYS A 15 21.13 -15.56 18.99
C LYS A 15 19.80 -16.18 19.41
N GLU A 16 19.47 -16.17 20.70
CA GLU A 16 18.16 -16.63 21.19
C GLU A 16 17.03 -15.74 20.67
N ILE A 17 17.18 -14.41 20.68
CA ILE A 17 16.21 -13.49 20.10
C ILE A 17 16.08 -13.67 18.58
N SER A 18 17.18 -13.95 17.86
CA SER A 18 17.12 -14.27 16.42
C SER A 18 16.52 -15.67 16.14
N GLY A 19 16.62 -16.59 17.10
CA GLY A 19 16.11 -17.96 17.03
C GLY A 19 14.66 -18.10 17.49
N ILE A 20 14.17 -17.15 18.31
CA ILE A 20 12.75 -16.84 18.45
C ILE A 20 12.36 -16.18 17.13
N GLY A 21 12.20 -17.00 16.09
CA GLY A 21 11.68 -16.54 14.81
C GLY A 21 10.48 -15.66 15.08
N VAL A 22 10.49 -14.44 14.54
CA VAL A 22 9.33 -13.56 14.53
C VAL A 22 8.19 -14.44 14.02
N ARG A 23 7.34 -14.88 14.94
CA ARG A 23 6.23 -15.76 14.61
C ARG A 23 5.39 -14.88 13.70
N GLU A 24 5.39 -15.16 12.39
CA GLU A 24 4.55 -14.46 11.43
C GLU A 24 3.14 -14.51 12.01
N GLN A 25 2.71 -13.41 12.63
CA GLN A 25 1.34 -13.29 13.05
C GLN A 25 0.58 -13.30 11.74
N LYS A 26 -0.14 -14.40 11.46
CA LYS A 26 -1.04 -14.45 10.32
C LYS A 26 -2.03 -13.31 10.47
N ILE A 27 -1.79 -12.22 9.76
CA ILE A 27 -2.69 -11.07 9.74
C ILE A 27 -3.97 -11.54 9.04
N THR A 28 -5.00 -11.75 9.85
CA THR A 28 -6.34 -12.08 9.39
C THR A 28 -7.03 -10.78 9.02
N LEU A 29 -7.19 -10.53 7.72
CA LEU A 29 -8.03 -9.45 7.22
C LEU A 29 -9.45 -9.96 7.08
N ALA A 30 -10.40 -9.24 7.66
CA ALA A 30 -11.82 -9.50 7.43
C ALA A 30 -12.11 -9.35 5.94
N GLN A 31 -12.79 -10.34 5.36
CA GLN A 31 -13.21 -10.29 3.98
C GLN A 31 -14.30 -9.24 3.81
N LYS A 32 -14.18 -8.45 2.75
CA LYS A 32 -15.09 -7.38 2.36
C LYS A 32 -15.74 -7.74 1.04
N ARG A 33 -16.98 -7.29 0.84
CA ARG A 33 -17.73 -7.48 -0.40
C ARG A 33 -17.74 -6.17 -1.16
N THR A 34 -17.52 -6.20 -2.47
CA THR A 34 -17.46 -4.97 -3.28
C THR A 34 -18.81 -4.26 -3.29
N GLU A 35 -19.92 -4.99 -3.17
CA GLU A 35 -21.29 -4.45 -3.12
C GLU A 35 -21.50 -3.46 -1.97
N ASP A 36 -20.78 -3.64 -0.86
CA ASP A 36 -20.86 -2.78 0.32
C ASP A 36 -20.08 -1.45 0.14
N TYR A 37 -19.33 -1.29 -0.96
CA TYR A 37 -18.43 -0.15 -1.23
C TYR A 37 -18.71 0.55 -2.55
N GLN A 38 -19.91 0.44 -3.12
CA GLN A 38 -20.25 1.12 -4.37
C GLN A 38 -20.62 2.59 -4.17
N ASN A 39 -20.20 3.44 -5.12
CA ASN A 39 -20.50 4.88 -5.17
C ASN A 39 -20.01 5.63 -3.91
N MET A 40 -18.86 5.21 -3.38
CA MET A 40 -18.29 5.79 -2.17
C MET A 40 -17.37 6.97 -2.50
N THR A 41 -17.21 7.85 -1.51
CA THR A 41 -16.11 8.81 -1.53
C THR A 41 -14.91 8.18 -0.83
N TRP A 42 -13.79 8.06 -1.53
CA TRP A 42 -12.55 7.49 -1.02
C TRP A 42 -11.58 8.62 -0.68
N ALA A 43 -11.22 8.74 0.59
CA ALA A 43 -10.36 9.82 1.08
C ALA A 43 -8.95 9.33 1.37
N THR A 44 -7.96 10.11 0.94
CA THR A 44 -6.55 9.89 1.29
C THR A 44 -5.82 11.22 1.51
N ARG A 45 -4.58 11.19 2.00
CA ARG A 45 -3.80 12.41 2.23
C ARG A 45 -3.41 13.08 0.90
N LYS A 46 -3.26 14.41 0.94
CA LYS A 46 -2.67 15.21 -0.14
C LYS A 46 -1.31 14.67 -0.61
N ARG A 47 -0.91 15.04 -1.82
CA ARG A 47 0.33 14.61 -2.49
C ARG A 47 0.42 13.07 -2.59
N PRO A 48 -0.51 12.43 -3.34
CA PRO A 48 -0.49 10.98 -3.52
C PRO A 48 0.83 10.53 -4.13
N PHE A 49 1.25 9.32 -3.80
CA PHE A 49 2.39 8.66 -4.42
C PHE A 49 2.10 7.17 -4.61
N ILE A 50 3.14 6.36 -4.82
CA ILE A 50 3.10 4.94 -5.22
C ILE A 50 1.87 4.18 -4.72
N ASP A 51 1.75 3.91 -3.41
CA ASP A 51 0.66 3.07 -2.90
C ASP A 51 -0.72 3.75 -3.05
N ARG A 52 -0.83 5.06 -2.81
CA ARG A 52 -2.08 5.82 -3.06
C ARG A 52 -2.55 5.79 -4.50
N MET A 53 -1.62 5.94 -5.44
CA MET A 53 -1.91 5.92 -6.87
C MET A 53 -2.35 4.51 -7.32
N ALA A 54 -1.62 3.48 -6.87
CA ALA A 54 -1.95 2.09 -7.16
C ALA A 54 -3.29 1.68 -6.54
N SER A 55 -3.49 2.01 -5.27
CA SER A 55 -4.71 1.71 -4.51
C SER A 55 -5.92 2.42 -5.11
N ALA A 56 -5.80 3.69 -5.51
CA ALA A 56 -6.89 4.40 -6.19
C ALA A 56 -7.26 3.76 -7.54
N TRP A 57 -6.26 3.32 -8.31
CA TRP A 57 -6.50 2.58 -9.55
C TRP A 57 -7.23 1.26 -9.30
N LEU A 58 -6.75 0.48 -8.33
CA LEU A 58 -7.36 -0.78 -7.93
C LEU A 58 -8.82 -0.59 -7.46
N ILE A 59 -9.05 0.42 -6.62
CA ILE A 59 -10.38 0.80 -6.13
C ILE A 59 -11.29 1.06 -7.33
N LYS A 60 -10.89 1.98 -8.22
CA LYS A 60 -11.74 2.39 -9.34
C LYS A 60 -12.01 1.26 -10.34
N LYS A 61 -11.08 0.32 -10.51
CA LYS A 61 -11.18 -0.74 -11.53
C LYS A 61 -11.89 -1.99 -11.02
N PHE A 62 -11.64 -2.40 -9.78
CA PHE A 62 -12.09 -3.70 -9.26
C PHE A 62 -13.07 -3.63 -8.08
N ILE A 63 -13.10 -2.51 -7.36
CA ILE A 63 -13.87 -2.41 -6.11
C ILE A 63 -15.08 -1.51 -6.28
N ASP A 64 -14.89 -0.26 -6.68
CA ASP A 64 -15.92 0.78 -6.79
C ASP A 64 -15.75 1.56 -8.09
N LYS A 65 -16.48 1.16 -9.13
CA LYS A 65 -16.36 1.75 -10.49
C LYS A 65 -16.67 3.25 -10.51
N ASN A 66 -17.57 3.69 -9.63
CA ASN A 66 -18.04 5.06 -9.53
C ASN A 66 -17.36 5.84 -8.40
N SER A 67 -16.21 5.34 -7.91
CA SER A 67 -15.46 5.96 -6.82
C SER A 67 -15.14 7.43 -7.10
N VAL A 68 -15.33 8.26 -6.09
CA VAL A 68 -14.89 9.67 -6.06
C VAL A 68 -13.73 9.80 -5.09
N PHE A 69 -12.62 10.41 -5.50
CA PHE A 69 -11.45 10.59 -4.64
C PHE A 69 -11.40 11.98 -4.00
N ARG A 70 -11.13 12.02 -2.69
CA ARG A 70 -10.98 13.25 -1.92
C ARG A 70 -9.60 13.29 -1.24
N PHE A 71 -8.99 14.47 -1.22
CA PHE A 71 -7.71 14.70 -0.56
C PHE A 71 -7.92 15.47 0.74
N ILE A 72 -7.38 14.95 1.84
CA ILE A 72 -7.55 15.51 3.19
C ILE A 72 -6.20 15.80 3.84
N ASP A 73 -6.20 16.64 4.86
CA ASP A 73 -5.08 16.76 5.79
C ASP A 73 -5.22 15.70 6.90
N GLU A 74 -4.10 15.27 7.49
CA GLU A 74 -4.06 14.18 8.48
C GLU A 74 -4.92 14.47 9.72
N LYS A 75 -5.01 15.74 10.11
CA LYS A 75 -5.85 16.22 11.22
C LYS A 75 -7.36 16.05 10.98
N ASP A 76 -7.79 15.92 9.72
CA ASP A 76 -9.21 15.90 9.36
C ASP A 76 -9.78 14.46 9.31
N ILE A 77 -8.93 13.42 9.47
CA ILE A 77 -9.32 12.00 9.39
C ILE A 77 -10.41 11.65 10.41
N GLY A 78 -10.30 12.13 11.65
CA GLY A 78 -11.30 11.87 12.69
C GLY A 78 -12.67 12.52 12.45
N SER A 79 -12.75 13.42 11.46
CA SER A 79 -13.96 14.19 11.13
C SER A 79 -14.61 13.75 9.80
N LEU A 80 -14.19 12.60 9.25
CA LEU A 80 -14.77 12.10 8.01
C LEU A 80 -16.27 11.81 8.19
N GLY A 81 -17.06 12.37 7.28
CA GLY A 81 -18.51 12.16 7.27
C GLY A 81 -18.88 10.71 6.97
N LYS A 82 -20.13 10.34 7.24
CA LYS A 82 -20.68 9.04 6.85
C LYS A 82 -20.55 8.84 5.33
N GLY A 83 -20.20 7.62 4.90
CA GLY A 83 -20.03 7.29 3.48
C GLY A 83 -18.69 7.71 2.88
N VAL A 84 -17.73 8.17 3.70
CA VAL A 84 -16.35 8.41 3.28
C VAL A 84 -15.44 7.30 3.79
N ILE A 85 -14.74 6.64 2.88
CA ILE A 85 -13.83 5.52 3.19
C ILE A 85 -12.40 6.02 3.10
N ALA A 86 -11.68 5.96 4.22
CA ALA A 86 -10.28 6.35 4.28
C ALA A 86 -9.35 5.23 3.78
N PHE A 87 -8.38 5.57 2.92
CA PHE A 87 -7.34 4.65 2.48
C PHE A 87 -5.92 5.27 2.47
N ASP A 88 -4.89 4.45 2.73
CA ASP A 88 -3.48 4.87 2.91
C ASP A 88 -3.32 6.09 3.83
N VAL A 89 -3.98 6.00 4.98
CA VAL A 89 -3.85 6.98 6.07
C VAL A 89 -3.81 6.24 7.40
N ARG A 90 -3.16 6.82 8.40
CA ARG A 90 -3.17 6.26 9.75
C ARG A 90 -4.61 6.16 10.23
N ASP A 91 -4.95 5.04 10.87
CA ASP A 91 -6.29 4.72 11.39
C ASP A 91 -7.40 4.67 10.31
N GLY A 92 -7.04 4.71 9.03
CA GLY A 92 -7.98 4.50 7.93
C GLY A 92 -8.47 3.05 7.86
N GLU A 93 -9.65 2.85 7.27
CA GLU A 93 -10.24 1.51 7.14
C GLU A 93 -9.33 0.57 6.33
N PHE A 94 -8.76 1.09 5.25
CA PHE A 94 -7.76 0.41 4.44
C PHE A 94 -6.41 1.12 4.58
N THR A 95 -5.51 0.54 5.34
CA THR A 95 -4.18 1.11 5.58
C THR A 95 -3.19 -0.04 5.74
N HIS A 96 -1.89 0.30 5.84
CA HIS A 96 -0.83 -0.67 6.06
C HIS A 96 -1.14 -1.59 7.25
N LYS A 97 -0.91 -2.89 7.08
CA LYS A 97 -1.13 -3.88 8.14
C LYS A 97 0.01 -4.89 8.15
N GLY A 98 0.83 -4.82 9.20
CA GLY A 98 2.06 -5.59 9.29
C GLY A 98 3.05 -5.17 8.22
N ASP A 99 3.49 -6.11 7.40
CA ASP A 99 4.36 -5.90 6.25
C ASP A 99 3.60 -5.52 4.98
N MET A 100 2.27 -5.57 4.96
CA MET A 100 1.49 -5.25 3.77
C MET A 100 1.29 -3.74 3.61
N CYS A 101 1.53 -3.22 2.40
CA CYS A 101 1.06 -1.91 1.97
C CYS A 101 -0.47 -1.89 1.81
N THR A 102 -1.05 -0.70 1.62
CA THR A 102 -2.50 -0.53 1.44
C THR A 102 -3.02 -1.29 0.22
N PHE A 103 -2.29 -1.29 -0.90
CA PHE A 103 -2.65 -2.04 -2.09
C PHE A 103 -2.82 -3.54 -1.81
N GLU A 104 -1.86 -4.15 -1.11
CA GLU A 104 -1.92 -5.56 -0.71
C GLU A 104 -3.09 -5.82 0.25
N VAL A 105 -3.33 -4.90 1.19
CA VAL A 105 -4.47 -4.96 2.11
C VAL A 105 -5.79 -4.94 1.34
N LEU A 106 -5.95 -4.09 0.32
CA LEU A 106 -7.13 -4.04 -0.52
C LEU A 106 -7.31 -5.34 -1.32
N VAL A 107 -6.27 -5.80 -2.03
CA VAL A 107 -6.29 -7.06 -2.80
C VAL A 107 -6.75 -8.23 -1.94
N LYS A 108 -6.19 -8.35 -0.73
CA LYS A 108 -6.50 -9.45 0.20
C LYS A 108 -7.85 -9.28 0.89
N SER A 109 -8.27 -8.05 1.20
CA SER A 109 -9.57 -7.79 1.84
C SER A 109 -10.74 -8.08 0.91
N PHE A 110 -10.60 -7.81 -0.39
CA PHE A 110 -11.64 -8.05 -1.41
C PHE A 110 -11.46 -9.36 -2.19
N ASN A 111 -10.55 -10.25 -1.74
CA ASN A 111 -10.29 -11.56 -2.35
C ASN A 111 -10.00 -11.52 -3.86
N LEU A 112 -9.24 -10.51 -4.33
CA LEU A 112 -8.92 -10.36 -5.74
C LEU A 112 -7.83 -11.36 -6.13
N LYS A 113 -8.14 -12.30 -7.03
CA LYS A 113 -7.27 -13.46 -7.36
C LYS A 113 -6.53 -13.34 -8.71
N ASP A 114 -6.49 -12.16 -9.28
CA ASP A 114 -5.85 -11.91 -10.57
C ASP A 114 -4.31 -12.03 -10.48
N LYS A 115 -3.68 -12.61 -11.51
CA LYS A 115 -2.21 -12.83 -11.53
C LYS A 115 -1.43 -11.54 -11.74
N ALA A 116 -1.88 -10.67 -12.64
CA ALA A 116 -1.22 -9.38 -12.89
C ALA A 116 -1.33 -8.48 -11.64
N LEU A 117 -2.45 -8.53 -10.91
CA LEU A 117 -2.57 -7.84 -9.62
C LEU A 117 -1.53 -8.29 -8.59
N ARG A 118 -1.13 -9.56 -8.57
CA ARG A 118 -0.06 -10.03 -7.67
C ARG A 118 1.28 -9.40 -8.05
N LYS A 119 1.60 -9.36 -9.34
CA LYS A 119 2.85 -8.74 -9.80
C LYS A 119 2.89 -7.24 -9.51
N ILE A 120 1.77 -6.55 -9.71
CA ILE A 120 1.62 -5.13 -9.32
C ILE A 120 1.79 -4.98 -7.80
N ALA A 121 1.22 -5.88 -6.99
CA ALA A 121 1.39 -5.84 -5.54
C ALA A 121 2.86 -5.94 -5.11
N GLU A 122 3.64 -6.84 -5.72
CA GLU A 122 5.08 -6.97 -5.47
C GLU A 122 5.84 -5.68 -5.80
N ILE A 123 5.54 -5.06 -6.95
CA ILE A 123 6.17 -3.80 -7.38
C ILE A 123 5.80 -2.66 -6.43
N VAL A 124 4.52 -2.52 -6.08
CA VAL A 124 4.04 -1.48 -5.15
C VAL A 124 4.69 -1.65 -3.78
N HIS A 125 4.76 -2.89 -3.27
CA HIS A 125 5.41 -3.20 -2.01
C HIS A 125 6.90 -2.83 -2.02
N GLU A 126 7.64 -3.23 -3.06
CA GLU A 126 9.06 -2.88 -3.21
C GLU A 126 9.27 -1.36 -3.18
N LEU A 127 8.41 -0.62 -3.86
CA LEU A 127 8.53 0.82 -4.00
C LEU A 127 8.06 1.60 -2.76
N ASP A 128 7.07 1.09 -2.01
CA ASP A 128 6.46 1.79 -0.88
C ASP A 128 7.06 1.39 0.48
N ILE A 129 7.29 0.09 0.70
CA ILE A 129 7.82 -0.45 1.97
C ILE A 129 9.36 -0.44 2.00
N LYS A 130 10.01 -0.76 0.87
CA LYS A 130 11.48 -0.75 0.70
C LYS A 130 12.25 -1.64 1.70
N ASP A 131 11.70 -2.79 2.07
CA ASP A 131 12.31 -3.76 2.99
C ASP A 131 13.18 -4.82 2.29
N GLY A 132 13.21 -4.84 0.96
CA GLY A 132 13.97 -5.81 0.15
C GLY A 132 13.31 -7.18 0.01
N LYS A 133 12.03 -7.33 0.38
CA LYS A 133 11.28 -8.59 0.22
C LYS A 133 11.10 -9.01 -1.23
N TYR A 134 10.94 -8.04 -2.13
CA TYR A 134 10.82 -8.26 -3.57
C TYR A 134 11.92 -7.51 -4.32
N SER A 135 12.21 -7.98 -5.54
CA SER A 135 13.18 -7.38 -6.46
C SER A 135 12.62 -7.47 -7.87
N ASN A 136 12.13 -6.36 -8.40
CA ASN A 136 11.55 -6.25 -9.73
C ASN A 136 12.40 -5.30 -10.58
N ASP A 137 12.81 -5.76 -11.76
CA ASP A 137 13.63 -4.96 -12.68
C ASP A 137 12.89 -3.70 -13.15
N GLU A 138 11.56 -3.77 -13.25
CA GLU A 138 10.69 -2.68 -13.68
C GLU A 138 10.50 -1.59 -12.61
N ALA A 139 10.71 -1.91 -11.33
CA ALA A 139 10.35 -1.04 -10.21
C ALA A 139 11.01 0.35 -10.31
N LYS A 140 12.31 0.39 -10.64
CA LYS A 140 13.05 1.66 -10.80
C LYS A 140 12.51 2.53 -11.92
N GLY A 141 12.12 1.92 -13.04
CA GLY A 141 11.52 2.63 -14.17
C GLY A 141 10.18 3.24 -13.79
N ILE A 142 9.35 2.46 -13.10
CA ILE A 142 8.04 2.89 -12.60
C ILE A 142 8.18 4.01 -11.57
N GLU A 143 9.11 3.91 -10.61
CA GLU A 143 9.38 4.97 -9.63
C GLU A 143 9.77 6.29 -10.32
N GLY A 144 10.59 6.20 -11.38
CA GLY A 144 10.96 7.35 -12.20
C GLY A 144 9.76 8.06 -12.83
N LEU A 145 8.83 7.31 -13.43
CA LEU A 145 7.60 7.85 -14.02
C LEU A 145 6.71 8.51 -12.95
N LEU A 146 6.46 7.83 -11.84
CA LEU A 146 5.61 8.34 -10.75
C LEU A 146 6.23 9.58 -10.08
N SER A 147 7.56 9.62 -9.95
CA SER A 147 8.29 10.79 -9.47
C SER A 147 8.14 11.97 -10.43
N GLY A 148 8.23 11.73 -11.74
CA GLY A 148 7.95 12.72 -12.78
C GLY A 148 6.53 13.29 -12.69
N ILE A 149 5.54 12.43 -12.47
CA ILE A 149 4.14 12.84 -12.26
C ILE A 149 4.03 13.79 -11.05
N ARG A 150 4.59 13.43 -9.89
CA ARG A 150 4.56 14.29 -8.70
C ARG A 150 5.22 15.65 -8.90
N LYS A 151 6.29 15.71 -9.70
CA LYS A 151 7.00 16.95 -9.98
C LYS A 151 6.28 17.85 -10.99
N THR A 152 5.43 17.28 -11.84
CA THR A 152 4.81 18.01 -12.97
C THR A 152 3.30 18.24 -12.80
N ALA A 153 2.64 17.47 -11.95
CA ALA A 153 1.22 17.64 -11.66
C ALA A 153 0.96 18.94 -10.88
N LYS A 154 -0.07 19.68 -11.29
CA LYS A 154 -0.47 20.95 -10.66
C LYS A 154 -1.39 20.76 -9.45
N THR A 155 -2.05 19.61 -9.37
CA THR A 155 -3.05 19.29 -8.35
C THR A 155 -2.91 17.84 -7.90
N ASP A 156 -3.38 17.54 -6.69
CA ASP A 156 -3.38 16.17 -6.16
C ASP A 156 -4.24 15.22 -7.01
N ALA A 157 -5.41 15.71 -7.47
CA ALA A 157 -6.28 14.96 -8.36
C ALA A 157 -5.60 14.61 -9.69
N GLY A 158 -4.92 15.57 -10.32
CA GLY A 158 -4.20 15.33 -11.57
C GLY A 158 -2.97 14.44 -11.38
N ALA A 159 -2.33 14.47 -10.20
CA ALA A 159 -1.27 13.52 -9.87
C ALA A 159 -1.83 12.10 -9.74
N LEU A 160 -2.94 11.95 -9.01
CA LEU A 160 -3.59 10.66 -8.80
C LEU A 160 -4.04 10.05 -10.13
N GLU A 161 -4.74 10.81 -10.97
CA GLU A 161 -5.24 10.36 -12.27
C GLU A 161 -4.11 9.83 -13.17
N LYS A 162 -3.04 10.61 -13.35
CA LYS A 162 -1.87 10.16 -14.13
C LYS A 162 -1.19 8.94 -13.52
N GLY A 163 -1.09 8.88 -12.19
CA GLY A 163 -0.54 7.71 -11.50
C GLY A 163 -1.39 6.46 -11.75
N MET A 164 -2.71 6.60 -11.72
CA MET A 164 -3.64 5.51 -12.02
C MET A 164 -3.50 5.02 -13.46
N GLU A 165 -3.27 5.91 -14.43
CA GLU A 165 -2.99 5.53 -15.82
C GLU A 165 -1.72 4.67 -15.95
N VAL A 166 -0.67 4.97 -15.18
CA VAL A 166 0.55 4.13 -15.16
C VAL A 166 0.24 2.70 -14.71
N PHE A 167 -0.55 2.55 -13.65
CA PHE A 167 -0.94 1.22 -13.17
C PHE A 167 -1.91 0.51 -14.12
N GLU A 168 -2.77 1.26 -14.83
CA GLU A 168 -3.59 0.70 -15.91
C GLU A 168 -2.73 0.15 -17.05
N MET A 169 -1.73 0.90 -17.52
CA MET A 169 -0.81 0.47 -18.57
C MET A 169 0.01 -0.75 -18.13
N LEU A 170 0.46 -0.75 -16.88
CA LEU A 170 1.19 -1.87 -16.29
C LEU A 170 0.31 -3.14 -16.20
N TYR A 171 -0.97 -3.00 -15.83
CA TYR A 171 -1.90 -4.12 -15.84
C TYR A 171 -2.19 -4.62 -17.27
N ALA A 172 -2.37 -3.70 -18.22
CA ALA A 172 -2.68 -4.03 -19.61
C ALA A 172 -1.51 -4.70 -20.36
N SER A 173 -0.27 -4.47 -19.94
CA SER A 173 0.91 -5.11 -20.53
C SER A 173 1.06 -6.60 -20.17
N LYS A 174 0.20 -7.13 -19.28
CA LYS A 174 0.16 -8.54 -18.86
C LYS A 174 1.46 -9.04 -18.24
N ILE A 175 2.05 -8.22 -17.36
CA ILE A 175 3.13 -8.64 -16.45
C ILE A 175 2.74 -9.83 -15.56
#